data_AF-A0A5B8J6Q6-F1
#
_entry.id   AF-A0A5B8J6Q6-F1
#
_cell.length_a   1.000
_cell.length_b   1.000
_cell.length_c   1.000
_cell.angle_alpha   90.00
_cell.angle_beta   90.00
_cell.angle_gamma   90.00
#
_symmetry.space_group_name_H-M   'P 1'
#
loop_
_entity.id
_entity.type
_entity.pdbx_description
1 polymer ?
#
loop_
_entity_poly.entity_id
_entity_poly.type
_entity_poly.pdbx_seq_one_letter_code
_entity_poly.pdbx_strand_id
1 'polypeptide(L)'
;MVDTQLDIGWRVTGILGAAWGATDTDAIGTEHLLAGITGTKCPAGDALAAEGVTRTAVMAVLRDRQGTPGALPWAGGDGDGPAVSCREVLGPEGEERRMMTERARRAVEAALELGTADARREPKGIGRLLPEHLLAGLLRDGDSRCAEVLALCGTTAAAVRARLDGEEPAGGAADGLDPLLWNTRDLLLGRRRYPMVFWKRWLTSGVNWASEPTAWVRRETYEQARALGHRRIGTEHILLAVLATHEVARAHPHLAREGVSGARARFLGGDRLAALGLDYATVRGSLATAPDPGPDERPAEELLEGARQDEGTGPLVEALLLDGARAGRLIRHIRGADPQQPTTAE
;
A
#
# COMPACT_ATOMS: atom_id res chain seq x y z
N MET A 1 -37.13 -3.11 31.31
CA MET A 1 -36.09 -3.20 30.24
C MET A 1 -35.55 -1.81 30.07
N VAL A 2 -34.24 -1.61 30.21
CA VAL A 2 -33.61 -0.32 29.90
C VAL A 2 -33.66 -0.18 28.38
N ASP A 3 -34.27 0.89 27.90
CA ASP A 3 -34.30 1.18 26.46
C ASP A 3 -32.85 1.41 26.01
N THR A 4 -32.37 0.58 25.08
CA THR A 4 -30.97 0.60 24.66
C THR A 4 -30.82 1.65 23.58
N GLN A 5 -30.07 2.71 23.86
CA GLN A 5 -29.83 3.79 22.90
C GLN A 5 -28.45 3.60 22.26
N LEU A 6 -28.40 3.58 20.93
CA LEU A 6 -27.17 3.51 20.14
C LEU A 6 -26.97 4.80 19.35
N ASP A 7 -25.85 5.48 19.59
CA ASP A 7 -25.41 6.65 18.81
C ASP A 7 -24.44 6.19 17.69
N ILE A 8 -24.68 6.59 16.43
CA ILE A 8 -23.81 6.24 15.30
C ILE A 8 -22.43 6.90 15.44
N GLY A 9 -22.36 8.06 16.08
CA GLY A 9 -21.12 8.77 16.35
C GLY A 9 -20.44 9.37 15.09
N TRP A 10 -19.83 10.54 15.27
CA TRP A 10 -19.23 11.31 14.18
C TRP A 10 -18.13 10.58 13.39
N ARG A 11 -17.43 9.60 14.00
CA ARG A 11 -16.39 8.81 13.32
C ARG A 11 -16.98 7.89 12.26
N VAL A 12 -18.07 7.20 12.57
CA VAL A 12 -18.74 6.31 11.61
C VAL A 12 -19.38 7.14 10.50
N THR A 13 -20.00 8.27 10.84
CA THR A 13 -20.48 9.24 9.83
C THR A 13 -19.36 9.70 8.90
N GLY A 14 -18.17 9.99 9.46
CA GLY A 14 -16.98 10.35 8.68
C GLY A 14 -16.49 9.22 7.77
N ILE A 15 -16.52 7.97 8.24
CA ILE A 15 -16.18 6.77 7.45
C ILE A 15 -17.16 6.60 6.29
N LEU A 16 -18.47 6.70 6.55
CA LEU A 16 -19.48 6.64 5.50
C LEU A 16 -19.26 7.75 4.47
N GLY A 17 -19.04 8.99 4.91
CA GLY A 17 -18.72 10.10 4.02
C GLY A 17 -17.48 9.84 3.15
N ALA A 18 -16.44 9.22 3.72
CA ALA A 18 -15.24 8.84 2.98
C ALA A 18 -15.47 7.69 2.00
N ALA A 19 -16.28 6.69 2.36
CA ALA A 19 -16.69 5.60 1.47
C ALA A 19 -17.44 6.16 0.25
N TRP A 20 -18.32 7.12 0.47
CA TRP A 20 -19.05 7.83 -0.57
C TRP A 20 -18.16 8.64 -1.50
N GLY A 21 -17.07 9.23 -0.98
CA GLY A 21 -16.08 9.90 -1.81
C GLY A 21 -15.16 8.95 -2.60
N ALA A 22 -15.26 7.64 -2.37
CA ALA A 22 -14.44 6.62 -3.03
C ALA A 22 -15.21 5.79 -4.07
N THR A 23 -16.53 5.94 -4.18
CA THR A 23 -17.36 5.26 -5.18
C THR A 23 -17.58 6.16 -6.41
N ASP A 24 -17.50 5.56 -7.59
CA ASP A 24 -17.92 6.19 -8.86
C ASP A 24 -19.36 5.80 -9.26
N THR A 25 -20.07 5.09 -8.36
CA THR A 25 -21.43 4.60 -8.58
C THR A 25 -22.41 5.16 -7.55
N ASP A 26 -23.71 5.02 -7.82
CA ASP A 26 -24.79 5.49 -6.93
C ASP A 26 -24.92 4.69 -5.61
N ALA A 27 -24.18 3.58 -5.46
CA ALA A 27 -24.21 2.75 -4.26
C ALA A 27 -22.80 2.48 -3.71
N ILE A 28 -22.62 2.56 -2.39
CA ILE A 28 -21.40 2.07 -1.75
C ILE A 28 -21.48 0.57 -1.51
N GLY A 29 -20.41 -0.11 -1.89
CA GLY A 29 -20.13 -1.50 -1.53
C GLY A 29 -19.23 -1.68 -0.31
N THR A 30 -19.01 -2.92 0.08
CA THR A 30 -18.14 -3.33 1.20
C THR A 30 -16.69 -2.86 1.02
N GLU A 31 -16.19 -2.81 -0.21
CA GLU A 31 -14.87 -2.29 -0.58
C GLU A 31 -14.72 -0.78 -0.30
N HIS A 32 -15.81 -0.02 -0.47
CA HIS A 32 -15.83 1.42 -0.22
C HIS A 32 -15.90 1.72 1.28
N LEU A 33 -16.68 0.95 2.03
CA LEU A 33 -16.70 1.01 3.49
C LEU A 33 -15.30 0.72 4.07
N LEU A 34 -14.64 -0.32 3.58
CA LEU A 34 -13.26 -0.64 3.94
C LEU A 34 -12.31 0.54 3.64
N ALA A 35 -12.41 1.14 2.45
CA ALA A 35 -11.63 2.34 2.10
C ALA A 35 -11.87 3.50 3.08
N GLY A 36 -13.12 3.74 3.49
CA GLY A 36 -13.48 4.74 4.49
C GLY A 36 -12.80 4.50 5.85
N ILE A 37 -12.76 3.24 6.31
CA ILE A 37 -12.11 2.88 7.58
C ILE A 37 -10.60 3.14 7.52
N THR A 38 -9.91 2.74 6.44
CA THR A 38 -8.46 2.95 6.30
C THR A 38 -8.02 4.42 6.32
N GLY A 39 -8.94 5.36 6.05
CA GLY A 39 -8.69 6.80 6.13
C GLY A 39 -8.75 7.37 7.55
N THR A 40 -9.23 6.60 8.53
CA THR A 40 -9.55 7.07 9.88
C THR A 40 -8.52 6.60 10.89
N LYS A 41 -8.00 7.52 11.71
CA LYS A 41 -7.09 7.20 12.83
C LYS A 41 -7.89 6.61 14.00
N CYS A 42 -7.99 5.29 14.04
CA CYS A 42 -8.73 4.54 15.06
C CYS A 42 -8.20 3.09 15.11
N PRO A 43 -8.51 2.32 16.18
CA PRO A 43 -8.09 0.93 16.30
C PRO A 43 -8.44 0.06 15.08
N ALA A 44 -9.61 0.26 14.46
CA ALA A 44 -9.97 -0.43 13.22
C ALA A 44 -9.02 -0.12 12.05
N GLY A 45 -8.68 1.17 11.88
CA GLY A 45 -7.71 1.61 10.87
C GLY A 45 -6.29 1.12 11.16
N ASP A 46 -5.90 1.08 12.44
CA ASP A 46 -4.59 0.59 12.88
C ASP A 46 -4.47 -0.93 12.68
N ALA A 47 -5.52 -1.71 12.96
CA ALA A 47 -5.59 -3.14 12.70
C ALA A 47 -5.43 -3.46 11.20
N LEU A 48 -6.13 -2.72 10.33
CA LEU A 48 -5.97 -2.83 8.88
C LEU A 48 -4.56 -2.44 8.42
N ALA A 49 -4.02 -1.33 8.93
CA ALA A 49 -2.69 -0.86 8.58
C ALA A 49 -1.60 -1.86 8.99
N ALA A 50 -1.73 -2.51 10.15
CA ALA A 50 -0.82 -3.56 10.62
C ALA A 50 -0.75 -4.74 9.64
N GLU A 51 -1.87 -5.09 9.01
CA GLU A 51 -1.97 -6.13 7.97
C GLU A 51 -1.66 -5.62 6.56
N GLY A 52 -1.21 -4.37 6.41
CA GLY A 52 -0.83 -3.80 5.10
C GLY A 52 -2.00 -3.25 4.30
N VAL A 53 -3.22 -3.33 4.84
CA VAL A 53 -4.44 -2.81 4.25
C VAL A 53 -4.56 -1.32 4.57
N THR A 54 -3.71 -0.53 3.93
CA THR A 54 -3.71 0.93 4.10
C THR A 54 -4.65 1.60 3.11
N ARG A 55 -4.92 2.89 3.32
CA ARG A 55 -5.67 3.69 2.34
C ARG A 55 -5.02 3.67 0.96
N THR A 56 -3.69 3.75 0.89
CA THR A 56 -2.96 3.68 -0.38
C THR A 56 -3.21 2.34 -1.07
N ALA A 57 -3.09 1.23 -0.34
CA ALA A 57 -3.32 -0.10 -0.85
C ALA A 57 -4.76 -0.31 -1.35
N VAL A 58 -5.75 0.07 -0.55
CA VAL A 58 -7.17 -0.09 -0.92
C VAL A 58 -7.51 0.79 -2.13
N MET A 59 -7.06 2.04 -2.18
CA MET A 59 -7.33 2.91 -3.33
C MET A 59 -6.65 2.41 -4.62
N ALA A 60 -5.45 1.84 -4.53
CA ALA A 60 -4.78 1.22 -5.67
C ALA A 60 -5.60 0.05 -6.22
N VAL A 61 -6.14 -0.81 -5.34
CA VAL A 61 -7.05 -1.89 -5.73
C VAL A 61 -8.34 -1.35 -6.36
N LEU A 62 -8.99 -0.35 -5.75
CA LEU A 62 -10.24 0.22 -6.31
C LEU A 62 -10.02 0.77 -7.72
N ARG A 63 -8.94 1.53 -7.96
CA ARG A 63 -8.63 2.08 -9.29
C ARG A 63 -8.34 1.00 -10.33
N ASP A 64 -7.66 -0.07 -9.94
CA ASP A 64 -7.42 -1.25 -10.79
C ASP A 64 -8.73 -1.94 -11.21
N ARG A 65 -9.75 -1.91 -10.34
CA ARG A 65 -11.04 -2.59 -10.54
C ARG A 65 -12.16 -1.72 -11.12
N GLN A 66 -12.10 -0.40 -10.96
CA GLN A 66 -13.22 0.50 -11.27
C GLN A 66 -12.87 1.64 -12.26
N GLY A 67 -11.59 1.96 -12.47
CA GLY A 67 -11.19 3.26 -13.04
C GLY A 67 -10.73 3.30 -14.50
N THR A 68 -10.66 2.19 -15.24
CA THR A 68 -10.07 2.21 -16.60
C THR A 68 -10.72 1.22 -17.59
N PRO A 69 -10.75 1.53 -18.90
CA PRO A 69 -11.01 0.54 -19.93
C PRO A 69 -10.04 -0.64 -19.79
N GLY A 70 -10.57 -1.84 -19.53
CA GLY A 70 -9.75 -3.03 -19.25
C GLY A 70 -9.51 -3.30 -17.77
N ALA A 71 -10.16 -2.57 -16.86
CA ALA A 71 -10.19 -2.89 -15.43
C ALA A 71 -10.62 -4.35 -15.21
N LEU A 72 -9.96 -5.02 -14.28
CA LEU A 72 -10.26 -6.42 -13.97
C LEU A 72 -11.61 -6.48 -13.24
N PRO A 73 -12.59 -7.28 -13.71
CA PRO A 73 -13.87 -7.38 -13.02
C PRO A 73 -13.66 -7.98 -11.63
N TRP A 74 -14.41 -7.48 -10.64
CA TRP A 74 -14.48 -8.11 -9.32
C TRP A 74 -14.84 -9.59 -9.46
N ALA A 75 -14.12 -10.46 -8.76
CA ALA A 75 -14.45 -11.88 -8.72
C ALA A 75 -15.71 -12.11 -7.86
N GLY A 76 -15.85 -11.34 -6.78
CA GLY A 76 -17.05 -11.31 -5.93
C GLY A 76 -18.03 -10.21 -6.33
N GLY A 77 -19.32 -10.53 -6.34
CA GLY A 77 -20.38 -9.52 -6.32
C GLY A 77 -20.47 -8.86 -4.95
N ASP A 78 -21.08 -7.68 -4.85
CA ASP A 78 -21.45 -7.10 -3.55
C ASP A 78 -22.95 -7.31 -3.22
N GLY A 79 -23.47 -8.43 -3.76
CA GLY A 79 -24.87 -8.83 -3.73
C GLY A 79 -25.55 -8.60 -5.08
N ASP A 80 -26.50 -9.48 -5.41
CA ASP A 80 -27.38 -9.34 -6.58
C ASP A 80 -28.73 -8.71 -6.19
N GLY A 81 -28.98 -8.53 -4.88
CA GLY A 81 -30.16 -7.87 -4.36
C GLY A 81 -30.19 -6.36 -4.62
N PRO A 82 -31.37 -5.73 -4.47
CA PRO A 82 -31.52 -4.30 -4.66
C PRO A 82 -30.68 -3.53 -3.64
N ALA A 83 -30.06 -2.44 -4.09
CA ALA A 83 -29.44 -1.49 -3.18
C ALA A 83 -30.52 -0.82 -2.30
N VAL A 84 -30.20 -0.56 -1.04
CA VAL A 84 -31.12 0.07 -0.07
C VAL A 84 -30.65 1.46 0.31
N SER A 85 -31.53 2.35 0.73
CA SER A 85 -31.09 3.66 1.22
C SER A 85 -30.36 3.55 2.56
N CYS A 86 -29.40 4.45 2.83
CA CYS A 86 -28.76 4.57 4.15
C CYS A 86 -29.81 4.82 5.24
N ARG A 87 -30.90 5.52 4.92
CA ARG A 87 -31.98 5.83 5.86
C ARG A 87 -32.73 4.58 6.34
N GLU A 88 -32.93 3.61 5.46
CA GLU A 88 -33.54 2.32 5.85
C GLU A 88 -32.68 1.57 6.87
N VAL A 89 -31.35 1.71 6.79
CA VAL A 89 -30.41 0.97 7.66
C VAL A 89 -30.09 1.74 8.95
N LEU A 90 -29.83 3.04 8.84
CA LEU A 90 -29.35 3.91 9.92
C LEU A 90 -30.48 4.73 10.56
N GLY A 91 -31.71 4.62 10.07
CA GLY A 91 -32.85 5.39 10.52
C GLY A 91 -32.72 6.89 10.17
N PRO A 92 -33.17 7.81 11.04
CA PRO A 92 -33.23 9.24 10.73
C PRO A 92 -31.85 9.89 10.50
N GLU A 93 -30.77 9.26 10.96
CA GLU A 93 -29.38 9.71 10.75
C GLU A 93 -28.86 9.32 9.35
N GLY A 94 -29.56 8.45 8.61
CA GLY A 94 -29.19 8.04 7.26
C GLY A 94 -29.74 8.95 6.18
N GLU A 95 -28.99 9.10 5.08
CA GLU A 95 -29.42 9.86 3.90
C GLU A 95 -30.23 9.00 2.92
N GLU A 96 -31.41 9.47 2.50
CA GLU A 96 -32.33 8.76 1.59
C GLU A 96 -31.69 8.43 0.23
N ARG A 97 -30.90 9.37 -0.32
CA ARG A 97 -30.33 9.26 -1.67
C ARG A 97 -29.05 8.44 -1.75
N ARG A 98 -28.50 8.05 -0.59
CA ARG A 98 -27.23 7.35 -0.51
C ARG A 98 -27.51 5.86 -0.39
N MET A 99 -27.21 5.09 -1.43
CA MET A 99 -27.55 3.67 -1.49
C MET A 99 -26.43 2.75 -0.98
N MET A 100 -26.79 1.64 -0.33
CA MET A 100 -25.85 0.58 0.04
C MET A 100 -26.17 -0.66 -0.78
N THR A 101 -25.15 -1.34 -1.27
CA THR A 101 -25.30 -2.68 -1.82
C THR A 101 -25.85 -3.63 -0.75
N GLU A 102 -26.38 -4.79 -1.16
CA GLU A 102 -26.92 -5.76 -0.22
C GLU A 102 -25.88 -6.22 0.82
N ARG A 103 -24.64 -6.51 0.40
CA ARG A 103 -23.58 -6.92 1.32
C ARG A 103 -23.10 -5.79 2.23
N ALA A 104 -23.00 -4.56 1.71
CA ALA A 104 -22.69 -3.39 2.54
C ALA A 104 -23.75 -3.16 3.62
N ARG A 105 -25.04 -3.26 3.27
CA ARG A 105 -26.15 -3.20 4.22
C ARG A 105 -25.99 -4.25 5.32
N ARG A 106 -25.80 -5.52 4.96
CA ARG A 106 -25.63 -6.62 5.94
C ARG A 106 -24.44 -6.38 6.87
N ALA A 107 -23.34 -5.85 6.36
CA ALA A 107 -22.17 -5.50 7.17
C ALA A 107 -22.47 -4.38 8.18
N VAL A 108 -23.23 -3.36 7.78
CA VAL A 108 -23.66 -2.27 8.67
C VAL A 108 -24.66 -2.75 9.70
N GLU A 109 -25.63 -3.60 9.34
CA GLU A 109 -26.56 -4.22 10.28
C GLU A 109 -25.83 -5.07 11.32
N ALA A 110 -24.87 -5.88 10.88
CA ALA A 110 -23.98 -6.64 11.77
C ALA A 110 -23.21 -5.73 12.74
N ALA A 111 -22.79 -4.54 12.30
CA ALA A 111 -22.12 -3.55 13.14
C ALA A 111 -23.09 -2.93 14.18
N LEU A 112 -24.33 -2.63 13.78
CA LEU A 112 -25.37 -2.13 14.68
C LEU A 112 -25.73 -3.16 15.75
N GLU A 113 -25.79 -4.45 15.40
CA GLU A 113 -25.98 -5.54 16.35
C GLU A 113 -24.87 -5.59 17.40
N LEU A 114 -23.60 -5.48 16.97
CA LEU A 114 -22.44 -5.46 17.86
C LEU A 114 -22.47 -4.24 18.79
N GLY A 115 -22.70 -3.04 18.25
CA GLY A 115 -22.83 -1.82 19.04
C GLY A 115 -23.98 -1.87 20.05
N THR A 116 -25.10 -2.49 19.67
CA THR A 116 -26.25 -2.72 20.57
C THR A 116 -25.90 -3.71 21.67
N ALA A 117 -25.15 -4.78 21.36
CA ALA A 117 -24.70 -5.75 22.36
C ALA A 117 -23.78 -5.10 23.39
N ASP A 118 -22.89 -4.20 22.97
CA ASP A 118 -22.04 -3.42 23.88
C ASP A 118 -22.83 -2.42 24.71
N ALA A 119 -23.77 -1.70 24.10
CA ALA A 119 -24.67 -0.79 24.80
C ALA A 119 -25.43 -1.47 25.96
N ARG A 120 -25.81 -2.74 25.79
CA ARG A 120 -26.49 -3.54 26.83
C ARG A 120 -25.58 -3.93 27.99
N ARG A 121 -24.26 -3.98 27.77
CA ARG A 121 -23.26 -4.25 28.82
C ARG A 121 -22.91 -2.98 29.60
N GLU A 122 -23.14 -1.81 29.01
CA GLU A 122 -22.92 -0.53 29.66
C GLU A 122 -23.98 -0.23 30.75
N PRO A 123 -23.57 0.22 31.96
CA PRO A 123 -24.51 0.47 33.06
C PRO A 123 -25.63 1.46 32.74
N LYS A 124 -25.39 2.38 31.79
CA LYS A 124 -26.35 3.41 31.37
C LYS A 124 -27.25 2.97 30.21
N GLY A 125 -27.00 1.80 29.59
CA GLY A 125 -27.74 1.35 28.39
C GLY A 125 -27.48 2.20 27.14
N ILE A 126 -26.48 3.08 27.18
CA ILE A 126 -26.12 3.99 26.08
C ILE A 126 -24.81 3.49 25.49
N GLY A 127 -24.85 3.04 24.24
CA GLY A 127 -23.66 2.63 23.49
C GLY A 127 -23.39 3.55 22.31
N ARG A 128 -22.24 3.32 21.67
CA ARG A 128 -21.84 3.99 20.44
C ARG A 128 -21.49 2.96 19.38
N LEU A 129 -21.86 3.22 18.15
CA LEU A 129 -21.33 2.49 17.02
C LEU A 129 -19.89 2.95 16.80
N LEU A 130 -18.97 2.00 16.87
CA LEU A 130 -17.55 2.25 16.71
C LEU A 130 -17.07 1.78 15.33
N PRO A 131 -16.02 2.40 14.75
CA PRO A 131 -15.35 1.88 13.55
C PRO A 131 -15.00 0.39 13.63
N GLU A 132 -14.69 -0.09 14.82
CA GLU A 132 -14.38 -1.48 15.16
C GLU A 132 -15.57 -2.40 14.93
N HIS A 133 -16.79 -1.97 15.26
CA HIS A 133 -18.01 -2.72 14.95
C HIS A 133 -18.23 -2.81 13.44
N LEU A 134 -18.00 -1.70 12.74
CA LEU A 134 -18.15 -1.65 11.28
C LEU A 134 -17.15 -2.58 10.59
N LEU A 135 -15.88 -2.53 11.01
CA LEU A 135 -14.86 -3.46 10.51
C LEU A 135 -15.23 -4.91 10.85
N ALA A 136 -15.58 -5.21 12.09
CA ALA A 136 -15.96 -6.56 12.50
C ALA A 136 -17.16 -7.11 11.70
N GLY A 137 -18.12 -6.25 11.33
CA GLY A 137 -19.24 -6.55 10.45
C GLY A 137 -18.82 -6.87 9.01
N LEU A 138 -17.94 -6.05 8.42
CA LEU A 138 -17.35 -6.31 7.09
C LEU A 138 -16.59 -7.64 7.04
N LEU A 139 -15.87 -7.98 8.11
CA LEU A 139 -15.08 -9.20 8.22
C LEU A 139 -15.92 -10.48 8.44
N ARG A 140 -17.27 -10.41 8.44
CA ARG A 140 -18.14 -11.60 8.59
C ARG A 140 -18.36 -12.33 7.26
N ASP A 141 -18.37 -11.61 6.14
CA ASP A 141 -18.64 -12.19 4.82
C ASP A 141 -17.33 -12.40 4.04
N GLY A 142 -16.92 -13.67 3.97
CA GLY A 142 -15.71 -14.11 3.27
C GLY A 142 -15.78 -14.02 1.74
N ASP A 143 -16.96 -13.82 1.17
CA ASP A 143 -17.19 -13.75 -0.28
C ASP A 143 -17.52 -12.32 -0.76
N SER A 144 -17.37 -11.33 0.12
CA SER A 144 -17.60 -9.91 -0.19
C SER A 144 -16.45 -9.29 -0.98
N ARG A 145 -16.69 -8.14 -1.63
CA ARG A 145 -15.60 -7.37 -2.25
C ARG A 145 -14.59 -6.87 -1.24
N CYS A 146 -15.01 -6.58 0.01
CA CYS A 146 -14.08 -6.34 1.12
C CYS A 146 -13.11 -7.52 1.31
N ALA A 147 -13.62 -8.76 1.36
CA ALA A 147 -12.76 -9.94 1.47
C ALA A 147 -11.83 -10.11 0.26
N GLU A 148 -12.30 -9.81 -0.95
CA GLU A 148 -11.46 -9.80 -2.15
C GLU A 148 -10.34 -8.75 -2.06
N VAL A 149 -10.64 -7.53 -1.59
CA VAL A 149 -9.62 -6.48 -1.36
C VAL A 149 -8.56 -6.96 -0.36
N LEU A 150 -8.97 -7.56 0.76
CA LEU A 150 -8.03 -8.10 1.76
C LEU A 150 -7.10 -9.15 1.14
N ALA A 151 -7.66 -10.08 0.34
CA ALA A 151 -6.89 -11.10 -0.34
C ALA A 151 -5.90 -10.51 -1.35
N LEU A 152 -6.28 -9.48 -2.11
CA LEU A 152 -5.38 -8.75 -3.02
C LEU A 152 -4.28 -7.98 -2.28
N CYS A 153 -4.55 -7.54 -1.06
CA CYS A 153 -3.57 -6.98 -0.14
C CYS A 153 -2.66 -8.04 0.52
N GLY A 154 -2.90 -9.34 0.27
CA GLY A 154 -2.08 -10.43 0.81
C GLY A 154 -2.43 -10.81 2.26
N THR A 155 -3.60 -10.44 2.75
CA THR A 155 -4.07 -10.79 4.11
C THR A 155 -5.45 -11.47 4.06
N THR A 156 -5.99 -11.82 5.24
CA THR A 156 -7.29 -12.48 5.38
C THR A 156 -8.16 -11.74 6.39
N ALA A 157 -9.48 -11.96 6.31
CA ALA A 157 -10.39 -11.39 7.31
C ALA A 157 -10.11 -11.88 8.73
N ALA A 158 -9.62 -13.13 8.88
CA ALA A 158 -9.23 -13.69 10.17
C ALA A 158 -8.00 -12.99 10.76
N ALA A 159 -6.99 -12.70 9.94
CA ALA A 159 -5.79 -11.98 10.39
C ALA A 159 -6.13 -10.56 10.87
N VAL A 160 -6.94 -9.82 10.09
CA VAL A 160 -7.39 -8.47 10.49
C VAL A 160 -8.22 -8.53 11.77
N ARG A 161 -9.08 -9.54 11.93
CA ARG A 161 -9.88 -9.73 13.15
C ARG A 161 -8.99 -9.99 14.37
N ALA A 162 -8.00 -10.86 14.26
CA ALA A 162 -7.02 -11.10 15.33
C ALA A 162 -6.32 -9.79 15.75
N ARG A 163 -5.93 -8.94 14.78
CA ARG A 163 -5.38 -7.60 15.09
C ARG A 163 -6.36 -6.68 15.79
N LEU A 164 -7.62 -6.68 15.35
CA LEU A 164 -8.67 -5.89 15.96
C LEU A 164 -8.91 -6.31 17.42
N ASP A 165 -8.77 -7.60 17.70
CA ASP A 165 -8.89 -8.20 19.04
C ASP A 165 -7.61 -8.02 19.89
N GLY A 166 -6.57 -7.38 19.34
CA GLY A 166 -5.32 -7.06 20.04
C GLY A 166 -4.28 -8.18 20.04
N GLU A 167 -4.43 -9.18 19.18
CA GLU A 167 -3.45 -10.25 19.04
C GLU A 167 -2.21 -9.78 18.26
N GLU A 168 -1.03 -10.13 18.76
CA GLU A 168 0.24 -9.97 18.05
C GLU A 168 0.38 -11.07 16.99
N PRO A 169 1.06 -10.81 15.86
CA PRO A 169 1.18 -11.80 14.82
C PRO A 169 2.05 -12.95 15.33
N ALA A 170 1.63 -14.18 15.06
CA ALA A 170 2.46 -15.36 15.28
C ALA A 170 3.59 -15.39 14.24
N GLY A 171 4.67 -14.63 14.49
CA GLY A 171 5.81 -14.44 13.60
C GLY A 171 5.92 -13.00 13.11
N GLY A 172 7.12 -12.40 13.24
CA GLY A 172 7.38 -11.02 12.82
C GLY A 172 7.00 -10.74 11.36
N ALA A 173 6.78 -9.45 11.04
CA ALA A 173 6.36 -8.89 9.74
C ALA A 173 6.00 -9.93 8.66
N ALA A 174 4.71 -10.22 8.52
CA ALA A 174 4.15 -11.31 7.70
C ALA A 174 4.46 -11.25 6.19
N ASP A 175 5.12 -10.20 5.70
CA ASP A 175 5.40 -10.01 4.27
C ASP A 175 6.75 -10.59 3.81
N GLY A 176 7.56 -11.15 4.71
CA GLY A 176 8.82 -11.82 4.37
C GLY A 176 9.92 -10.88 3.84
N LEU A 177 9.72 -9.56 3.94
CA LEU A 177 10.71 -8.56 3.53
C LEU A 177 11.84 -8.46 4.55
N ASP A 178 13.06 -8.25 4.06
CA ASP A 178 14.21 -7.91 4.90
C ASP A 178 13.89 -6.69 5.79
N PRO A 179 14.22 -6.70 7.10
CA PRO A 179 13.97 -5.57 8.00
C PRO A 179 14.52 -4.22 7.52
N LEU A 180 15.60 -4.22 6.72
CA LEU A 180 16.16 -3.02 6.13
C LEU A 180 15.20 -2.34 5.12
N LEU A 181 14.26 -3.10 4.54
CA LEU A 181 13.26 -2.60 3.61
C LEU A 181 12.00 -2.05 4.30
N TRP A 182 11.85 -2.21 5.62
CA TRP A 182 10.63 -1.79 6.32
C TRP A 182 10.35 -0.30 6.19
N ASN A 183 11.39 0.55 6.13
CA ASN A 183 11.19 1.98 5.90
C ASN A 183 10.60 2.28 4.52
N THR A 184 11.18 1.70 3.47
CA THR A 184 10.70 1.82 2.08
C THR A 184 9.28 1.27 1.97
N ARG A 185 9.03 0.09 2.54
CA ARG A 185 7.71 -0.55 2.62
C ARG A 185 6.68 0.38 3.26
N ASP A 186 6.97 0.88 4.46
CA ASP A 186 6.01 1.67 5.22
C ASP A 186 5.70 3.00 4.53
N LEU A 187 6.64 3.57 3.78
CA LEU A 187 6.39 4.76 2.97
C LEU A 187 5.55 4.44 1.72
N LEU A 188 5.83 3.35 1.00
CA LEU A 188 5.06 2.92 -0.17
C LEU A 188 3.63 2.53 0.19
N LEU A 189 3.44 1.83 1.31
CA LEU A 189 2.12 1.54 1.87
C LEU A 189 1.46 2.79 2.49
N GLY A 190 2.17 3.91 2.66
CA GLY A 190 1.63 5.11 3.29
C GLY A 190 1.38 4.99 4.81
N ARG A 191 1.93 3.96 5.47
CA ARG A 191 2.01 3.84 6.94
C ARG A 191 2.88 4.94 7.53
N ARG A 192 3.95 5.30 6.82
CA ARG A 192 4.81 6.44 7.09
C ARG A 192 4.66 7.48 5.99
N ARG A 193 5.03 8.72 6.32
CA ARG A 193 4.98 9.85 5.40
C ARG A 193 6.34 10.53 5.39
N TYR A 194 6.77 11.00 4.22
CA TYR A 194 7.94 11.87 4.14
C TYR A 194 7.68 13.17 4.93
N PRO A 195 8.69 13.67 5.66
CA PRO A 195 8.64 15.01 6.23
C PRO A 195 8.60 16.03 5.09
N MET A 196 7.41 16.56 4.80
CA MET A 196 7.19 17.58 3.77
C MET A 196 6.44 18.78 4.35
N VAL A 197 6.67 19.95 3.74
CA VAL A 197 5.93 21.19 4.07
C VAL A 197 4.44 20.96 3.84
N PHE A 198 3.59 21.50 4.73
CA PHE A 198 2.17 21.14 4.83
C PHE A 198 1.37 21.28 3.52
N TRP A 199 1.73 22.21 2.64
CA TRP A 199 1.04 22.41 1.36
C TRP A 199 1.39 21.33 0.33
N LYS A 200 2.67 20.91 0.24
CA LYS A 200 3.08 19.76 -0.59
C LYS A 200 2.45 18.45 -0.09
N ARG A 201 2.21 18.37 1.22
CA ARG A 201 1.53 17.23 1.84
C ARG A 201 0.08 17.09 1.40
N TRP A 202 -0.64 18.19 1.13
CA TRP A 202 -1.99 18.10 0.58
C TRP A 202 -1.99 17.57 -0.86
N LEU A 203 -1.03 18.01 -1.69
CA LEU A 203 -0.91 17.59 -3.10
C LEU A 203 -0.47 16.13 -3.30
N THR A 204 0.11 15.49 -2.28
CA THR A 204 0.70 14.14 -2.39
C THR A 204 0.00 13.09 -1.52
N SER A 205 -1.04 13.49 -0.78
CA SER A 205 -1.78 12.58 0.09
C SER A 205 -2.58 11.58 -0.74
N GLY A 206 -2.27 10.28 -0.61
CA GLY A 206 -2.97 9.20 -1.33
C GLY A 206 -2.41 8.91 -2.73
N VAL A 207 -1.24 9.45 -3.05
CA VAL A 207 -0.47 9.02 -4.22
C VAL A 207 0.10 7.62 -3.94
N ASN A 208 -0.16 6.68 -4.84
CA ASN A 208 0.50 5.39 -4.84
C ASN A 208 1.87 5.55 -5.49
N TRP A 209 2.91 5.76 -4.67
CA TRP A 209 4.26 5.98 -5.21
C TRP A 209 4.82 4.76 -5.96
N ALA A 210 4.30 3.56 -5.73
CA ALA A 210 4.71 2.38 -6.47
C ALA A 210 4.22 2.41 -7.93
N SER A 211 3.18 3.19 -8.27
CA SER A 211 2.77 3.37 -9.67
C SER A 211 3.74 4.29 -10.45
N GLU A 212 4.62 5.01 -9.75
CA GLU A 212 5.59 5.97 -10.29
C GLU A 212 7.01 5.59 -9.85
N PRO A 213 7.52 4.40 -10.23
CA PRO A 213 8.74 3.85 -9.65
C PRO A 213 9.98 4.70 -9.91
N THR A 214 10.07 5.40 -11.05
CA THR A 214 11.23 6.25 -11.36
C THR A 214 11.26 7.49 -10.45
N ALA A 215 10.12 8.16 -10.23
CA ALA A 215 10.00 9.27 -9.29
C ALA A 215 10.29 8.83 -7.85
N TRP A 216 9.84 7.63 -7.50
CA TRP A 216 10.11 7.03 -6.21
C TRP A 216 11.60 6.71 -6.02
N VAL A 217 12.22 6.02 -6.97
CA VAL A 217 13.66 5.68 -6.96
C VAL A 217 14.52 6.93 -6.76
N ARG A 218 14.16 8.05 -7.41
CA ARG A 218 14.85 9.33 -7.20
C ARG A 218 14.83 9.75 -5.72
N ARG A 219 13.68 9.66 -5.04
CA ARG A 219 13.56 10.03 -3.62
C ARG A 219 14.29 9.04 -2.73
N GLU A 220 14.08 7.76 -2.99
CA GLU A 220 14.67 6.67 -2.22
C GLU A 220 16.20 6.69 -2.31
N THR A 221 16.78 7.10 -3.45
CA THR A 221 18.23 7.26 -3.62
C THR A 221 18.85 8.16 -2.54
N TYR A 222 18.20 9.29 -2.23
CA TYR A 222 18.69 10.19 -1.17
C TYR A 222 18.56 9.57 0.23
N GLU A 223 17.48 8.82 0.48
CA GLU A 223 17.30 8.11 1.74
C GLU A 223 18.34 7.00 1.92
N GLN A 224 18.68 6.27 0.85
CA GLN A 224 19.72 5.25 0.86
C GLN A 224 21.10 5.84 1.17
N ALA A 225 21.45 6.97 0.56
CA ALA A 225 22.69 7.70 0.88
C ALA A 225 22.72 8.19 2.33
N ARG A 226 21.61 8.79 2.79
CA ARG A 226 21.48 9.26 4.17
C ARG A 226 21.61 8.11 5.18
N ALA A 227 20.99 6.96 4.90
CA ALA A 227 21.08 5.76 5.73
C ALA A 227 22.49 5.14 5.77
N LEU A 228 23.35 5.46 4.78
CA LEU A 228 24.78 5.10 4.78
C LEU A 228 25.67 6.19 5.40
N GLY A 229 25.11 7.34 5.81
CA GLY A 229 25.89 8.49 6.28
C GLY A 229 26.62 9.22 5.15
N HIS A 230 26.27 8.96 3.88
CA HIS A 230 26.87 9.62 2.74
C HIS A 230 26.22 11.00 2.51
N ARG A 231 27.07 12.02 2.27
CA ARG A 231 26.62 13.41 2.01
C ARG A 231 26.26 13.67 0.55
N ARG A 232 26.69 12.81 -0.35
CA ARG A 232 26.44 12.87 -1.79
C ARG A 232 25.85 11.53 -2.23
N ILE A 233 24.94 11.59 -3.18
CA ILE A 233 24.43 10.37 -3.83
C ILE A 233 25.46 9.89 -4.86
N GLY A 234 25.31 8.64 -5.26
CA GLY A 234 26.18 7.90 -6.17
C GLY A 234 25.36 6.80 -6.82
N THR A 235 25.86 6.19 -7.91
CA THR A 235 25.07 5.20 -8.66
C THR A 235 24.71 3.96 -7.84
N GLU A 236 25.50 3.60 -6.84
CA GLU A 236 25.20 2.52 -5.89
C GLU A 236 23.94 2.80 -5.04
N HIS A 237 23.66 4.07 -4.75
CA HIS A 237 22.44 4.45 -4.04
C HIS A 237 21.21 4.33 -4.92
N ILE A 238 21.35 4.62 -6.22
CA ILE A 238 20.29 4.40 -7.21
C ILE A 238 20.02 2.90 -7.33
N LEU A 239 21.07 2.08 -7.39
CA LEU A 239 20.96 0.62 -7.43
C LEU A 239 20.18 0.09 -6.20
N LEU A 240 20.56 0.51 -4.99
CA LEU A 240 19.84 0.16 -3.76
C LEU A 240 18.38 0.62 -3.80
N ALA A 241 18.12 1.83 -4.31
CA ALA A 241 16.77 2.36 -4.41
C ALA A 241 15.90 1.55 -5.39
N VAL A 242 16.44 1.14 -6.54
CA VAL A 242 15.72 0.28 -7.51
C VAL A 242 15.37 -1.07 -6.88
N LEU A 243 16.33 -1.73 -6.23
CA LEU A 243 16.12 -3.03 -5.56
C LEU A 243 15.08 -2.92 -4.43
N ALA A 244 15.22 -1.93 -3.54
CA ALA A 244 14.29 -1.72 -2.45
C ALA A 244 12.85 -1.51 -2.95
N THR A 245 12.71 -0.71 -4.01
CA THR A 245 11.43 -0.42 -4.64
C THR A 245 10.81 -1.65 -5.29
N HIS A 246 11.62 -2.42 -6.01
CA HIS A 246 11.19 -3.64 -6.69
C HIS A 246 10.78 -4.73 -5.72
N GLU A 247 11.57 -4.99 -4.69
CA GLU A 247 11.29 -6.05 -3.71
C GLU A 247 10.01 -5.75 -2.92
N VAL A 248 9.83 -4.50 -2.48
CA VAL A 248 8.57 -4.09 -1.84
C VAL A 248 7.39 -4.22 -2.82
N ALA A 249 7.54 -3.79 -4.07
CA ALA A 249 6.48 -3.91 -5.07
C ALA A 249 6.13 -5.36 -5.40
N ARG A 250 7.11 -6.28 -5.33
CA ARG A 250 6.89 -7.72 -5.49
C ARG A 250 6.16 -8.34 -4.31
N ALA A 251 6.49 -7.93 -3.09
CA ALA A 251 5.78 -8.37 -1.88
C ALA A 251 4.36 -7.79 -1.80
N HIS A 252 4.14 -6.60 -2.38
CA HIS A 252 2.86 -5.88 -2.37
C HIS A 252 2.35 -5.60 -3.79
N PRO A 253 1.98 -6.63 -4.57
CA PRO A 253 1.71 -6.50 -6.00
C PRO A 253 0.51 -5.61 -6.34
N HIS A 254 -0.43 -5.42 -5.41
CA HIS A 254 -1.56 -4.52 -5.57
C HIS A 254 -1.14 -3.04 -5.70
N LEU A 255 0.03 -2.66 -5.16
CA LEU A 255 0.58 -1.31 -5.35
C LEU A 255 1.15 -1.13 -6.76
N ALA A 256 1.67 -2.19 -7.37
CA ALA A 256 2.35 -2.12 -8.68
C ALA A 256 1.38 -2.18 -9.88
N ARG A 257 0.17 -2.72 -9.68
CA ARG A 257 -0.79 -3.02 -10.75
C ARG A 257 -1.64 -1.84 -11.21
N GLU A 258 -1.71 -0.76 -10.43
CA GLU A 258 -2.56 0.39 -10.74
C GLU A 258 -2.31 0.93 -12.16
N GLY A 259 -3.35 0.92 -13.00
CA GLY A 259 -3.28 1.41 -14.39
C GLY A 259 -2.58 0.44 -15.36
N VAL A 260 -2.98 -0.84 -15.32
CA VAL A 260 -2.55 -2.08 -16.01
C VAL A 260 -1.73 -1.97 -17.32
N SER A 261 -1.84 -0.90 -18.09
CA SER A 261 -0.93 -0.64 -19.22
C SER A 261 0.50 -0.40 -18.73
N GLY A 262 1.36 -1.42 -18.89
CA GLY A 262 2.80 -1.30 -18.63
C GLY A 262 3.25 -1.58 -17.19
N ALA A 263 2.41 -2.15 -16.32
CA ALA A 263 2.79 -2.47 -14.94
C ALA A 263 4.06 -3.34 -14.84
N ARG A 264 4.26 -4.29 -15.77
CA ARG A 264 5.51 -5.06 -15.87
C ARG A 264 6.69 -4.24 -16.40
N ALA A 265 6.43 -3.30 -17.32
CA ALA A 265 7.46 -2.43 -17.88
C ALA A 265 8.07 -1.50 -16.81
N ARG A 266 7.25 -1.02 -15.87
CA ARG A 266 7.64 -0.13 -14.76
C ARG A 266 8.82 -0.64 -13.93
N PHE A 267 8.89 -1.95 -13.70
CA PHE A 267 9.87 -2.57 -12.80
C PHE A 267 10.92 -3.44 -13.51
N LEU A 268 11.06 -3.31 -14.84
CA LEU A 268 12.02 -4.11 -15.63
C LEU A 268 13.46 -4.01 -15.13
N GLY A 269 13.86 -2.86 -14.59
CA GLY A 269 15.19 -2.69 -14.01
C GLY A 269 15.41 -3.61 -12.80
N GLY A 270 14.43 -3.67 -11.89
CA GLY A 270 14.46 -4.58 -10.75
C GLY A 270 14.40 -6.04 -11.16
N ASP A 271 13.53 -6.40 -12.12
CA ASP A 271 13.46 -7.77 -12.66
C ASP A 271 14.80 -8.22 -13.25
N ARG A 272 15.49 -7.32 -13.97
CA ARG A 272 16.82 -7.60 -14.54
C ARG A 272 17.87 -7.82 -13.45
N LEU A 273 17.88 -7.01 -12.40
CA LEU A 273 18.81 -7.17 -11.28
C LEU A 273 18.56 -8.49 -10.52
N ALA A 274 17.29 -8.82 -10.27
CA ALA A 274 16.91 -10.09 -9.65
C ALA A 274 17.33 -11.30 -10.53
N ALA A 275 17.22 -11.19 -11.86
CA ALA A 275 17.70 -12.22 -12.78
C ALA A 275 19.24 -12.40 -12.75
N LEU A 276 19.99 -11.38 -12.32
CA LEU A 276 21.42 -11.47 -12.05
C LEU A 276 21.74 -12.07 -10.66
N GLY A 277 20.73 -12.47 -9.89
CA GLY A 277 20.88 -12.97 -8.52
C GLY A 277 21.15 -11.86 -7.50
N LEU A 278 20.76 -10.63 -7.79
CA LEU A 278 20.95 -9.49 -6.89
C LEU A 278 19.65 -9.19 -6.13
N ASP A 279 19.78 -9.02 -4.83
CA ASP A 279 18.77 -8.44 -3.95
C ASP A 279 19.36 -7.30 -3.12
N TYR A 280 18.49 -6.54 -2.47
CA TYR A 280 18.84 -5.38 -1.68
C TYR A 280 19.82 -5.75 -0.56
N ALA A 281 19.55 -6.83 0.16
CA ALA A 281 20.36 -7.27 1.30
C ALA A 281 21.79 -7.61 0.86
N THR A 282 21.94 -8.33 -0.25
CA THR A 282 23.23 -8.73 -0.83
C THR A 282 24.03 -7.52 -1.30
N VAL A 283 23.41 -6.59 -2.04
CA VAL A 283 24.08 -5.36 -2.51
C VAL A 283 24.45 -4.47 -1.33
N ARG A 284 23.54 -4.32 -0.35
CA ARG A 284 23.76 -3.53 0.86
C ARG A 284 24.89 -4.08 1.72
N GLY A 285 24.92 -5.39 1.94
CA GLY A 285 25.98 -6.07 2.67
C GLY A 285 27.33 -5.91 1.96
N SER A 286 27.33 -6.07 0.64
CA SER A 286 28.55 -5.92 -0.18
C SER A 286 29.12 -4.51 -0.14
N LEU A 287 28.28 -3.46 -0.12
CA LEU A 287 28.76 -2.08 0.04
C LEU A 287 29.51 -1.84 1.35
N ALA A 288 29.25 -2.61 2.39
CA ALA A 288 29.95 -2.48 3.67
C ALA A 288 31.34 -3.14 3.65
N THR A 289 31.58 -4.08 2.74
CA THR A 289 32.81 -4.89 2.71
C THR A 289 33.64 -4.71 1.44
N ALA A 290 33.05 -4.21 0.36
CA ALA A 290 33.71 -4.07 -0.92
C ALA A 290 34.81 -2.99 -0.86
N PRO A 291 35.93 -3.17 -1.58
CA PRO A 291 36.88 -2.09 -1.85
C PRO A 291 36.16 -0.89 -2.46
N ASP A 292 36.63 0.33 -2.18
CA ASP A 292 36.06 1.54 -2.77
C ASP A 292 36.06 1.41 -4.31
N PRO A 293 34.88 1.31 -4.95
CA PRO A 293 34.79 1.20 -6.40
C PRO A 293 35.15 2.50 -7.12
N GLY A 294 35.55 3.57 -6.43
CA GLY A 294 35.96 4.84 -7.04
C GLY A 294 34.78 5.69 -7.50
N PRO A 295 35.04 6.90 -8.05
CA PRO A 295 34.00 7.85 -8.41
C PRO A 295 33.17 7.39 -9.61
N ASP A 296 31.94 7.88 -9.70
CA ASP A 296 31.14 7.77 -10.91
C ASP A 296 31.73 8.66 -12.02
N GLU A 297 31.84 8.15 -13.25
CA GLU A 297 32.24 8.96 -14.41
C GLU A 297 31.16 9.99 -14.78
N ARG A 298 29.89 9.64 -14.55
CA ARG A 298 28.72 10.49 -14.75
C ARG A 298 28.01 10.73 -13.41
N PRO A 299 27.69 11.98 -13.04
CA PRO A 299 26.98 12.25 -11.79
C PRO A 299 25.65 11.49 -11.69
N ALA A 300 25.37 10.93 -10.52
CA ALA A 300 24.14 10.18 -10.25
C ALA A 300 22.87 11.03 -10.47
N GLU A 301 22.95 12.33 -10.17
CA GLU A 301 21.88 13.29 -10.42
C GLU A 301 21.49 13.36 -11.90
N GLU A 302 22.48 13.35 -12.79
CA GLU A 302 22.26 13.45 -14.23
C GLU A 302 21.54 12.21 -14.78
N LEU A 303 21.83 11.03 -14.22
CA LEU A 303 21.12 9.79 -14.53
C LEU A 303 19.66 9.85 -14.06
N LEU A 304 19.42 10.37 -12.84
CA LEU A 304 18.07 10.51 -12.30
C LEU A 304 17.25 11.56 -13.06
N GLU A 305 17.86 12.64 -13.52
CA GLU A 305 17.22 13.68 -14.33
C GLU A 305 16.86 13.19 -15.73
N GLY A 306 17.72 12.37 -16.33
CA GLY A 306 17.46 11.75 -17.63
C GLY A 306 16.41 10.64 -17.61
N ALA A 307 16.13 10.04 -16.45
CA ALA A 307 15.17 8.94 -16.33
C ALA A 307 13.72 9.44 -16.47
N ARG A 308 13.02 8.94 -17.50
CA ARG A 308 11.63 9.29 -17.76
C ARG A 308 10.66 8.40 -16.97
N GLN A 309 9.51 8.95 -16.57
CA GLN A 309 8.52 8.20 -15.77
C GLN A 309 7.81 7.11 -16.58
N ASP A 310 7.56 7.38 -17.86
CA ASP A 310 6.84 6.48 -18.79
C ASP A 310 7.66 5.25 -19.20
N GLU A 311 8.97 5.24 -18.97
CA GLU A 311 9.87 4.15 -19.37
C GLU A 311 10.15 3.15 -18.23
N GLY A 312 9.71 3.46 -17.00
CA GLY A 312 9.99 2.66 -15.83
C GLY A 312 11.47 2.66 -15.42
N THR A 313 11.88 1.61 -14.70
CA THR A 313 13.24 1.48 -14.14
C THR A 313 14.27 0.84 -15.09
N GLY A 314 13.84 0.34 -16.25
CA GLY A 314 14.69 -0.38 -17.20
C GLY A 314 15.88 0.43 -17.71
N PRO A 315 15.65 1.57 -18.40
CA PRO A 315 16.74 2.41 -18.93
C PRO A 315 17.66 2.95 -17.84
N LEU A 316 17.12 3.23 -16.64
CA LEU A 316 17.93 3.64 -15.50
C LEU A 316 18.93 2.55 -15.11
N VAL A 317 18.47 1.29 -14.97
CA VAL A 317 19.36 0.16 -14.66
C VAL A 317 20.36 -0.12 -15.77
N GLU A 318 19.97 0.03 -17.05
CA GLU A 318 20.91 -0.07 -18.17
C GLU A 318 22.08 0.89 -18.02
N ALA A 319 21.80 2.15 -17.67
CA ALA A 319 22.85 3.14 -17.44
C ALA A 319 23.72 2.83 -16.20
N LEU A 320 23.15 2.21 -15.15
CA LEU A 320 23.90 1.77 -13.97
C LEU A 320 24.84 0.59 -14.25
N LEU A 321 24.53 -0.23 -15.25
CA LEU A 321 25.33 -1.41 -15.61
C LEU A 321 26.50 -1.08 -16.54
N LEU A 322 26.60 0.15 -17.06
CA LEU A 322 27.74 0.60 -17.87
C LEU A 322 29.02 0.73 -17.03
N ASP A 323 30.17 0.51 -17.66
CA ASP A 323 31.49 0.42 -17.00
C ASP A 323 31.91 1.67 -16.20
N GLY A 324 31.41 2.84 -16.59
CA GLY A 324 31.69 4.11 -15.91
C GLY A 324 30.98 4.29 -14.56
N ALA A 325 29.96 3.48 -14.28
CA ALA A 325 29.17 3.57 -13.05
C ALA A 325 29.77 2.76 -11.90
N ARG A 326 29.80 3.38 -10.71
CA ARG A 326 30.16 2.73 -9.45
C ARG A 326 29.30 1.49 -9.16
N ALA A 327 28.00 1.55 -9.49
CA ALA A 327 27.07 0.43 -9.40
C ALA A 327 27.49 -0.77 -10.26
N GLY A 328 27.89 -0.55 -11.52
CA GLY A 328 28.35 -1.61 -12.42
C GLY A 328 29.58 -2.32 -11.87
N ARG A 329 30.55 -1.55 -11.35
CA ARG A 329 31.77 -2.09 -10.72
C ARG A 329 31.45 -2.89 -9.45
N LEU A 330 30.53 -2.41 -8.62
CA LEU A 330 30.05 -3.14 -7.44
C LEU A 330 29.40 -4.47 -7.84
N ILE A 331 28.52 -4.47 -8.85
CA ILE A 331 27.84 -5.69 -9.32
C ILE A 331 28.86 -6.72 -9.83
N ARG A 332 29.89 -6.30 -10.58
CA ARG A 332 30.97 -7.19 -10.99
C ARG A 332 31.66 -7.84 -9.79
N HIS A 333 32.02 -7.04 -8.80
CA HIS A 333 32.65 -7.52 -7.57
C HIS A 333 31.78 -8.57 -6.86
N ILE A 334 30.47 -8.31 -6.69
CA ILE A 334 29.52 -9.25 -6.08
C ILE A 334 29.48 -10.58 -6.84
N ARG A 335 29.55 -10.52 -8.18
CA ARG A 335 29.51 -11.70 -9.06
C ARG A 335 30.88 -12.39 -9.21
N GLY A 336 31.91 -11.94 -8.50
CA GLY A 336 33.26 -12.51 -8.57
C GLY A 336 34.02 -12.17 -9.86
N ALA A 337 33.52 -11.22 -10.67
CA ALA A 337 34.24 -10.69 -11.82
C ALA A 337 35.23 -9.60 -11.37
N ASP A 338 36.37 -9.49 -12.05
CA ASP A 338 37.33 -8.43 -11.77
C ASP A 338 36.67 -7.06 -12.02
N PRO A 339 36.56 -6.18 -10.99
CA PRO A 339 35.93 -4.87 -11.15
C PRO A 339 36.66 -3.95 -12.14
N GLN A 340 37.92 -4.25 -12.49
CA GLN A 340 38.75 -3.49 -13.43
C GLN A 340 38.65 -3.97 -14.89
N GLN A 341 38.06 -5.15 -15.15
CA GLN A 341 37.92 -5.65 -16.53
C GLN A 341 36.72 -4.98 -17.24
N PRO A 342 36.90 -4.39 -18.43
CA PRO A 342 35.80 -3.81 -19.20
C PRO A 342 34.78 -4.88 -19.58
N THR A 343 33.49 -4.52 -19.63
CA THR A 343 32.45 -5.43 -20.10
C THR A 343 32.63 -5.65 -21.61
N THR A 344 32.93 -6.88 -22.02
CA THR A 344 32.70 -7.30 -23.41
C THR A 344 31.19 -7.36 -23.59
N ALA A 345 30.63 -6.51 -24.44
CA ALA A 345 29.20 -6.53 -24.77
C ALA A 345 28.83 -7.89 -25.39
N GLU A 346 28.13 -8.73 -24.63
CA GLU A 346 27.41 -9.92 -25.12
C GLU A 346 25.90 -9.70 -25.02
#